data_AF-A0A9D7LQT5-F1
#
_entry.id   AF-A0A9D7LQT5-F1
#
_cell.length_a   1.000
_cell.length_b   1.000
_cell.length_c   1.000
_cell.angle_alpha   90.00
_cell.angle_beta   90.00
_cell.angle_gamma   90.00
#
_symmetry.space_group_name_H-M   'P 1'
#
loop_
_entity.id
_entity.type
_entity.pdbx_description
1 polymer ?
#
loop_
_entity_poly.entity_id
_entity_poly.type
_entity_poly.pdbx_seq_one_letter_code
_entity_poly.pdbx_strand_id
1 'polypeptide(L)'
;MSTRPMDFATLLYRQLPEVFRERDNSSELPDGSRLPGDLARLCATWGDLLDALYRTQLQRYYDIFPDQEGDRDAEGLARGCQPWVLPYLAQLLDVQLIAPLESGRREEIARAIAWRQRKGTPQSVEEIADSIAGIEVEVSEGFRRLATTPRAGFTLLPESVFGEPDGRFDRRFRLQRVEHPGLPGGSVDFRRASRAIRADADSPASQTTTFAGTAVAWRQKWPHGVPCFALSFQDVAPRTADLRTAGAARGHAHPRRVILHAPPFAGFFAPQPVSVQWTAIRDAVIAGDALPADLPLRLVSAPGSRTLSGLGETPVRIRGVVELDEVLDWSFANLWFDNRLEVSDGRVAATGCAFRELQINTIDAARPVLAAHASLFKRLLAPRSLVSGEYLTILERLVCERLQLSDSILMPAPHKDLLDNDVPVGGCIRFSRLPYMPLPPDPDDPSLANDPRWQAQGRRSMLRLHAASCTTLTPIFWNTDFGEPGCAVLHPSADDRLRFGAEDGGEMGACHVLAYTLRERAVIDKLKDFLPVGIEAVLAPDASLVCAPPQPR
;
A
#
# COMPACT_ATOMS: atom_id res chain seq x y z
N MET A 1 35.92 0.26 -7.59
CA MET A 1 35.61 0.89 -8.90
C MET A 1 34.89 -0.16 -9.73
N SER A 2 33.59 0.01 -9.97
CA SER A 2 32.83 -0.90 -10.83
C SER A 2 33.34 -0.74 -12.27
N THR A 3 33.95 -1.78 -12.84
CA THR A 3 34.34 -1.80 -14.25
C THR A 3 33.07 -1.80 -15.09
N ARG A 4 32.73 -0.65 -15.67
CA ARG A 4 31.62 -0.52 -16.62
C ARG A 4 31.95 -1.37 -17.86
N PRO A 5 30.97 -2.04 -18.49
CA PRO A 5 31.20 -2.80 -19.71
C PRO A 5 31.71 -1.90 -20.85
N MET A 6 31.16 -0.69 -20.97
CA MET A 6 31.63 0.34 -21.90
C MET A 6 32.29 1.50 -21.14
N ASP A 7 33.53 1.82 -21.52
CA ASP A 7 34.31 2.95 -21.00
C ASP A 7 34.95 3.69 -22.18
N PHE A 8 34.30 4.78 -22.61
CA PHE A 8 34.78 5.56 -23.76
C PHE A 8 36.07 6.30 -23.47
N ALA A 9 36.38 6.65 -22.22
CA ALA A 9 37.64 7.30 -21.86
C ALA A 9 38.83 6.39 -22.17
N THR A 10 38.76 5.13 -21.71
CA THR A 10 39.78 4.13 -22.01
C THR A 10 39.84 3.80 -23.50
N LEU A 11 38.69 3.72 -24.17
CA LEU A 11 38.60 3.40 -25.60
C LEU A 11 39.27 4.50 -26.45
N LEU A 12 38.92 5.78 -26.21
CA LEU A 12 39.50 6.93 -26.90
C LEU A 12 41.01 6.99 -26.72
N TYR A 13 41.49 6.84 -25.48
CA TYR A 13 42.92 6.88 -25.20
C TYR A 13 43.66 5.74 -25.92
N ARG A 14 43.12 4.52 -25.93
CA ARG A 14 43.71 3.38 -26.65
C ARG A 14 43.73 3.53 -28.16
N GLN A 15 42.75 4.23 -28.74
CA GLN A 15 42.70 4.48 -30.18
C GLN A 15 43.74 5.50 -30.66
N LEU A 16 44.33 6.28 -29.75
CA LEU A 16 45.41 7.20 -30.11
C LEU A 16 46.67 6.42 -30.56
N PRO A 17 47.35 6.88 -31.63
CA PRO A 17 48.64 6.32 -32.02
C PRO A 17 49.60 6.29 -30.83
N GLU A 18 50.39 5.21 -30.74
CA GLU A 18 51.29 4.94 -29.62
C GLU A 18 52.23 6.12 -29.32
N VAL A 19 52.73 6.80 -30.36
CA VAL A 19 53.59 7.98 -30.25
C VAL A 19 52.97 9.10 -29.40
N PHE A 20 51.65 9.28 -29.43
CA PHE A 20 50.98 10.30 -28.61
C PHE A 20 50.77 9.84 -27.17
N ARG A 21 50.61 8.54 -26.93
CA ARG A 21 50.47 7.96 -25.59
C ARG A 21 51.80 7.94 -24.84
N GLU A 22 52.90 7.65 -25.53
CA GLU A 22 54.25 7.71 -24.96
C GLU A 22 54.67 9.13 -24.59
N ARG A 23 54.20 10.12 -25.35
CA ARG A 23 54.47 11.54 -25.12
C ARG A 23 53.51 12.19 -24.13
N ASP A 24 52.52 11.46 -23.62
CA ASP A 24 51.62 11.97 -22.59
C ASP A 24 52.40 12.20 -21.29
N ASN A 25 52.22 13.36 -20.68
CA ASN A 25 52.99 13.83 -19.51
C ASN A 25 52.52 13.17 -18.20
N SER A 26 52.41 11.85 -18.21
CA SER A 26 52.10 11.05 -17.02
C SER A 26 53.22 11.18 -15.98
N SER A 27 52.85 11.25 -14.70
CA SER A 27 53.80 11.32 -13.58
C SER A 27 53.59 10.12 -12.66
N GLU A 28 54.68 9.52 -12.22
CA GLU A 28 54.65 8.44 -11.23
C GLU A 28 54.65 9.04 -9.81
N LEU A 29 53.66 8.66 -9.02
CA LEU A 29 53.60 8.96 -7.60
C LEU A 29 54.59 8.07 -6.82
N PRO A 30 55.05 8.50 -5.63
CA PRO A 30 55.99 7.73 -4.81
C PRO A 30 55.49 6.34 -4.38
N ASP A 31 54.19 6.09 -4.48
CA ASP A 31 53.53 4.82 -4.19
C ASP A 31 53.50 3.84 -5.39
N GLY A 32 54.09 4.24 -6.53
CA GLY A 32 54.12 3.46 -7.77
C GLY A 32 52.86 3.61 -8.64
N SER A 33 51.89 4.43 -8.24
CA SER A 33 50.71 4.73 -9.07
C SER A 33 51.01 5.84 -10.09
N ARG A 34 50.40 5.78 -11.28
CA ARG A 34 50.59 6.81 -12.33
C ARG A 34 49.43 7.80 -12.34
N LEU A 35 49.75 9.09 -12.20
CA LEU A 35 48.81 10.16 -12.50
C LEU A 35 48.62 10.26 -14.01
N PRO A 36 47.36 10.33 -14.49
CA PRO A 36 47.08 10.49 -15.91
C PRO A 36 47.61 11.84 -16.41
N GLY A 37 48.29 11.82 -17.57
CA GLY A 37 48.76 13.01 -18.26
C GLY A 37 47.60 13.84 -18.81
N ASP A 38 47.90 15.03 -19.32
CA ASP A 38 46.92 15.99 -19.80
C ASP A 38 46.14 15.45 -21.02
N LEU A 39 46.77 14.64 -21.87
CA LEU A 39 46.08 14.00 -22.99
C LEU A 39 45.12 12.91 -22.51
N ALA A 40 45.54 12.08 -21.55
CA ALA A 40 44.66 11.12 -20.90
C ALA A 40 43.48 11.81 -20.19
N ARG A 41 43.71 12.94 -19.52
CA ARG A 41 42.65 13.75 -18.89
C ARG A 41 41.68 14.33 -19.91
N LEU A 42 42.19 14.81 -21.05
CA LEU A 42 41.35 15.28 -22.15
C LEU A 42 40.51 14.13 -22.73
N CYS A 43 41.10 12.96 -22.98
CA CYS A 43 40.34 11.78 -23.40
C CYS A 43 39.31 11.35 -22.35
N ALA A 44 39.62 11.50 -21.06
CA ALA A 44 38.67 11.21 -19.99
C ALA A 44 37.47 12.16 -20.01
N THR A 45 37.68 13.47 -20.17
CA THR A 45 36.55 14.43 -20.23
C THR A 45 35.66 14.21 -21.45
N TRP A 46 36.25 13.95 -22.62
CA TRP A 46 35.48 13.57 -23.82
C TRP A 46 34.81 12.20 -23.66
N GLY A 47 35.48 11.25 -23.01
CA GLY A 47 34.94 9.93 -22.69
C GLY A 47 33.72 10.01 -21.79
N ASP A 48 33.78 10.80 -20.72
CA ASP A 48 32.64 11.04 -19.82
C ASP A 48 31.42 11.61 -20.56
N LEU A 49 31.65 12.54 -21.50
CA LEU A 49 30.59 13.09 -22.35
C LEU A 49 29.98 12.01 -23.26
N LEU A 50 30.81 11.18 -23.90
CA LEU A 50 30.35 10.09 -24.77
C LEU A 50 29.61 9.00 -23.98
N ASP A 51 30.09 8.65 -22.78
CA ASP A 51 29.42 7.77 -21.82
C ASP A 51 28.02 8.32 -21.50
N ALA A 52 27.91 9.61 -21.19
CA ALA A 52 26.63 10.25 -20.89
C ALA A 52 25.68 10.25 -22.10
N LEU A 53 26.18 10.56 -23.30
CA LEU A 53 25.40 10.52 -24.54
C LEU A 53 24.93 9.11 -24.88
N TYR A 54 25.81 8.12 -24.77
CA TYR A 54 25.49 6.71 -24.98
C TYR A 54 24.39 6.23 -24.03
N ARG A 55 24.52 6.53 -22.74
CA ARG A 55 23.49 6.20 -21.75
C ARG A 55 22.16 6.91 -22.01
N THR A 56 22.20 8.16 -22.47
CA THR A 56 20.98 8.91 -22.84
C THR A 56 20.27 8.24 -24.01
N GLN A 57 21.00 7.78 -25.04
CA GLN A 57 20.40 7.04 -26.15
C GLN A 57 19.88 5.67 -25.70
N LEU A 58 20.62 4.96 -24.85
CA LEU A 58 20.20 3.67 -24.32
C LEU A 58 18.92 3.80 -23.48
N GLN A 59 18.84 4.82 -22.62
CA GLN A 59 17.62 5.16 -21.88
C GLN A 59 16.45 5.46 -22.81
N ARG A 60 16.68 6.24 -23.88
CA ARG A 60 15.65 6.52 -24.90
C ARG A 60 15.11 5.26 -25.57
N TYR A 61 15.93 4.22 -25.77
CA TYR A 61 15.44 2.94 -26.27
C TYR A 61 14.55 2.22 -25.25
N TYR A 62 14.87 2.30 -23.96
CA TYR A 62 14.06 1.74 -22.89
C TYR A 62 12.75 2.51 -22.66
N ASP A 63 12.72 3.81 -22.95
CA ASP A 63 11.54 4.68 -22.82
C ASP A 63 10.34 4.29 -23.67
N ILE A 64 10.50 3.40 -24.65
CA ILE A 64 9.43 2.91 -25.51
C ILE A 64 8.59 1.82 -24.81
N PHE A 65 9.12 1.20 -23.75
CA PHE A 65 8.49 0.06 -23.06
C PHE A 65 7.95 0.48 -21.69
N PRO A 66 6.66 0.86 -21.59
CA PRO A 66 6.07 1.33 -20.34
C PRO A 66 5.96 0.23 -19.28
N ASP A 67 5.85 -1.03 -19.71
CA ASP A 67 5.59 -2.23 -18.93
C ASP A 67 6.84 -2.83 -18.27
N GLN A 68 8.04 -2.44 -18.71
CA GLN A 68 9.27 -2.97 -18.14
C GLN A 68 9.76 -2.11 -16.97
N GLU A 69 9.83 -2.70 -15.79
CA GLU A 69 10.75 -2.32 -14.70
C GLU A 69 11.76 -3.46 -14.54
N GLY A 70 12.48 -3.75 -15.63
CA GLY A 70 13.41 -4.88 -15.67
C GLY A 70 14.68 -4.62 -14.88
N ASP A 71 15.37 -5.72 -14.55
CA ASP A 71 16.72 -5.70 -13.96
C ASP A 71 17.64 -4.73 -14.70
N ARG A 72 18.58 -4.16 -13.94
CA ARG A 72 19.58 -3.27 -14.52
C ARG A 72 20.34 -4.00 -15.63
N ASP A 73 20.54 -3.30 -16.74
CA ASP A 73 21.38 -3.81 -17.82
C ASP A 73 22.85 -3.89 -17.40
N ALA A 74 23.71 -4.33 -18.34
CA ALA A 74 25.14 -4.43 -18.09
C ALA A 74 25.77 -3.08 -17.69
N GLU A 75 25.18 -1.95 -18.12
CA GLU A 75 25.62 -0.58 -17.83
C GLU A 75 25.06 -0.02 -16.52
N GLY A 76 24.23 -0.79 -15.81
CA GLY A 76 23.60 -0.41 -14.56
C GLY A 76 22.35 0.47 -14.71
N LEU A 77 21.84 0.65 -15.93
CA LEU A 77 20.59 1.36 -16.24
C LEU A 77 19.39 0.45 -16.04
N ALA A 78 18.33 0.98 -15.42
CA ALA A 78 17.08 0.24 -15.28
C ALA A 78 16.46 0.03 -16.67
N ARG A 79 16.09 -1.22 -16.99
CA ARG A 79 15.42 -1.54 -18.25
C ARG A 79 13.95 -1.17 -18.15
N GLY A 80 13.66 0.11 -18.34
CA GLY A 80 12.30 0.62 -18.22
C GLY A 80 12.16 2.06 -18.63
N CYS A 81 10.93 2.41 -18.98
CA CYS A 81 10.57 3.77 -19.36
C CYS A 81 10.65 4.73 -18.17
N GLN A 82 11.21 5.93 -18.35
CA GLN A 82 11.27 6.91 -17.27
C GLN A 82 9.88 7.43 -16.87
N PRO A 83 9.62 7.72 -15.58
CA PRO A 83 8.29 8.13 -15.10
C PRO A 83 7.72 9.36 -15.80
N TRP A 84 8.57 10.32 -16.18
CA TRP A 84 8.17 11.56 -16.85
C TRP A 84 7.67 11.34 -18.29
N VAL A 85 8.00 10.20 -18.91
CA VAL A 85 7.57 9.85 -20.28
C VAL A 85 6.15 9.27 -20.30
N LEU A 86 5.69 8.68 -19.19
CA LEU A 86 4.40 8.02 -19.09
C LEU A 86 3.21 8.87 -19.58
N PRO A 87 3.10 10.18 -19.25
CA PRO A 87 2.01 11.02 -19.75
C PRO A 87 1.98 11.17 -21.28
N TYR A 88 3.15 11.13 -21.94
CA TYR A 88 3.24 11.24 -23.40
C TYR A 88 2.82 9.96 -24.09
N LEU A 89 3.21 8.80 -23.54
CA LEU A 89 2.74 7.49 -24.02
C LEU A 89 1.24 7.33 -23.79
N ALA A 90 0.75 7.79 -22.63
CA ALA A 90 -0.66 7.80 -22.33
C ALA A 90 -1.44 8.68 -23.33
N GLN A 91 -0.95 9.87 -23.66
CA GLN A 91 -1.55 10.73 -24.69
C GLN A 91 -1.55 10.07 -26.07
N LEU A 92 -0.47 9.40 -26.46
CA LEU A 92 -0.37 8.69 -27.74
C LEU A 92 -1.42 7.57 -27.86
N LEU A 93 -1.68 6.86 -26.77
CA LEU A 93 -2.65 5.76 -26.72
C LEU A 93 -4.06 6.22 -26.30
N ASP A 94 -4.28 7.51 -26.07
CA ASP A 94 -5.53 8.10 -25.53
C ASP A 94 -5.94 7.50 -24.17
N VAL A 95 -4.96 7.22 -23.31
CA VAL A 95 -5.15 6.66 -21.98
C VAL A 95 -5.22 7.79 -20.97
N GLN A 96 -6.34 7.91 -20.26
CA GLN A 96 -6.41 8.74 -19.07
C GLN A 96 -5.76 7.99 -17.90
N LEU A 97 -4.63 8.50 -17.38
CA LEU A 97 -3.95 7.95 -16.21
C LEU A 97 -4.72 8.34 -14.94
N ILE A 98 -5.23 7.35 -14.21
CA ILE A 98 -6.02 7.57 -12.98
C ILE A 98 -5.33 6.92 -11.77
N ALA A 99 -4.53 5.86 -11.99
CA ALA A 99 -3.82 5.15 -10.93
C ALA A 99 -2.93 6.11 -10.12
N PRO A 100 -3.01 6.07 -8.78
CA PRO A 100 -2.20 6.95 -7.94
C PRO A 100 -0.72 6.54 -7.98
N LEU A 101 -0.43 5.24 -8.04
CA LEU A 101 0.91 4.66 -8.05
C LEU A 101 1.48 4.57 -9.47
N GLU A 102 2.80 4.67 -9.58
CA GLU A 102 3.49 4.60 -10.87
C GLU A 102 3.31 3.26 -11.57
N SER A 103 3.43 2.14 -10.84
CA SER A 103 3.24 0.79 -11.39
C SER A 103 1.85 0.63 -12.02
N GLY A 104 0.80 1.11 -11.35
CA GLY A 104 -0.56 1.10 -11.91
C GLY A 104 -0.69 1.97 -13.17
N ARG A 105 -0.03 3.13 -13.22
CA ARG A 105 -0.02 4.00 -14.43
C ARG A 105 0.65 3.30 -15.61
N ARG A 106 1.72 2.54 -15.36
CA ARG A 106 2.38 1.72 -16.39
C ARG A 106 1.45 0.64 -16.92
N GLU A 107 0.78 -0.08 -16.02
CA GLU A 107 -0.18 -1.11 -16.40
C GLU A 107 -1.37 -0.55 -17.20
N GLU A 108 -1.86 0.64 -16.84
CA GLU A 108 -2.92 1.32 -17.60
C GLU A 108 -2.53 1.55 -19.07
N ILE A 109 -1.28 1.94 -19.32
CA ILE A 109 -0.75 2.15 -20.67
C ILE A 109 -0.57 0.81 -21.37
N ALA A 110 0.04 -0.17 -20.70
CA ALA A 110 0.35 -1.48 -21.26
C ALA A 110 -0.91 -2.26 -21.66
N ARG A 111 -1.97 -2.22 -20.84
CA ARG A 111 -3.21 -2.99 -21.03
C ARG A 111 -4.31 -2.21 -21.77
N ALA A 112 -4.06 -0.96 -22.14
CA ALA A 112 -5.04 -0.05 -22.75
C ALA A 112 -5.83 -0.66 -23.91
N ILE A 113 -5.13 -1.29 -24.87
CA ILE A 113 -5.77 -1.88 -26.06
C ILE A 113 -6.63 -3.08 -25.66
N ALA A 114 -6.11 -3.95 -24.79
CA ALA A 114 -6.78 -5.18 -24.39
C ALA A 114 -8.07 -4.90 -23.61
N TRP A 115 -8.08 -3.88 -22.75
CA TRP A 115 -9.30 -3.46 -22.04
C TRP A 115 -10.35 -2.87 -22.96
N ARG A 116 -9.96 -2.06 -23.95
CA ARG A 116 -10.90 -1.50 -24.93
C ARG A 116 -11.59 -2.58 -25.77
N GLN A 117 -10.85 -3.62 -26.15
CA GLN A 117 -11.39 -4.76 -26.90
C GLN A 117 -12.40 -5.59 -26.10
N ARG A 118 -12.25 -5.63 -24.76
CA ARG A 118 -13.09 -6.43 -23.85
C ARG A 118 -14.00 -5.57 -22.96
N LYS A 119 -14.24 -4.32 -23.35
CA LYS A 119 -15.08 -3.37 -22.62
C LYS A 119 -16.47 -3.95 -22.33
N GLY A 120 -16.96 -3.74 -21.11
CA GLY A 120 -18.26 -4.23 -20.65
C GLY A 120 -18.29 -5.71 -20.25
N THR A 121 -17.17 -6.43 -20.31
CA THR A 121 -17.08 -7.81 -19.79
C THR A 121 -16.67 -7.82 -18.31
N PRO A 122 -17.14 -8.78 -17.49
CA PRO A 122 -16.71 -8.92 -16.10
C PRO A 122 -15.20 -9.08 -15.97
N GLN A 123 -14.58 -9.89 -16.85
CA GLN A 123 -13.13 -10.09 -16.87
C GLN A 123 -12.36 -8.78 -17.03
N SER A 124 -12.80 -7.88 -17.93
CA SER A 124 -12.15 -6.58 -18.07
C SER A 124 -12.30 -5.71 -16.83
N VAL A 125 -13.40 -5.84 -16.08
CA VAL A 125 -13.62 -5.10 -14.81
C VAL A 125 -12.66 -5.59 -13.74
N GLU A 126 -12.49 -6.91 -13.61
CA GLU A 126 -11.55 -7.54 -12.67
C GLU A 126 -10.10 -7.17 -13.01
N GLU A 127 -9.71 -7.29 -14.28
CA GLU A 127 -8.36 -6.91 -14.73
C GLU A 127 -8.06 -5.43 -14.45
N ILE A 128 -9.02 -4.52 -14.65
CA ILE A 128 -8.84 -3.09 -14.35
C ILE A 128 -8.65 -2.86 -12.85
N ALA A 129 -9.45 -3.52 -12.01
CA ALA A 129 -9.33 -3.38 -10.56
C ALA A 129 -7.99 -3.90 -10.03
N ASP A 130 -7.56 -5.05 -10.53
CA ASP A 130 -6.25 -5.64 -10.21
C ASP A 130 -5.10 -4.71 -10.66
N SER A 131 -5.17 -4.18 -11.88
CA SER A 131 -4.07 -3.36 -12.42
C SER A 131 -3.94 -1.98 -11.77
N ILE A 132 -5.07 -1.30 -11.55
CA ILE A 132 -5.07 0.07 -11.06
C ILE A 132 -4.88 0.11 -9.55
N ALA A 133 -5.54 -0.82 -8.86
CA ALA A 133 -5.58 -0.82 -7.41
C ALA A 133 -4.82 -1.98 -6.80
N GLY A 134 -4.21 -2.91 -7.54
CA GLY A 134 -3.56 -4.09 -6.96
C GLY A 134 -4.51 -4.87 -6.04
N ILE A 135 -5.80 -4.91 -6.39
CA ILE A 135 -6.84 -5.59 -5.62
C ILE A 135 -7.39 -6.74 -6.47
N GLU A 136 -7.25 -7.96 -5.96
CA GLU A 136 -7.95 -9.13 -6.50
C GLU A 136 -9.44 -9.00 -6.14
N VAL A 137 -10.28 -8.73 -7.13
CA VAL A 137 -11.72 -8.57 -6.93
C VAL A 137 -12.51 -9.71 -7.54
N GLU A 138 -13.66 -10.00 -6.93
CA GLU A 138 -14.68 -10.87 -7.52
C GLU A 138 -15.88 -10.03 -7.93
N VAL A 139 -16.22 -10.06 -9.23
CA VAL A 139 -17.31 -9.24 -9.76
C VAL A 139 -18.65 -9.98 -9.68
N SER A 140 -19.65 -9.32 -9.10
CA SER A 140 -21.02 -9.81 -9.10
C SER A 140 -22.00 -8.79 -9.69
N GLU A 141 -22.87 -9.28 -10.58
CA GLU A 141 -23.89 -8.46 -11.22
C GLU A 141 -25.09 -8.26 -10.28
N GLY A 142 -25.40 -7.01 -9.95
CA GLY A 142 -26.43 -6.66 -8.98
C GLY A 142 -27.83 -7.13 -9.36
N PHE A 143 -28.14 -7.25 -10.66
CA PHE A 143 -29.43 -7.77 -11.12
C PHE A 143 -29.63 -9.26 -10.80
N ARG A 144 -28.54 -10.06 -10.73
CA ARG A 144 -28.62 -11.49 -10.36
C ARG A 144 -29.01 -11.68 -8.90
N ARG A 145 -28.80 -10.65 -8.06
CA ARG A 145 -29.19 -10.61 -6.65
C ARG A 145 -30.62 -10.11 -6.44
N LEU A 146 -31.40 -9.84 -7.49
CA LEU A 146 -32.76 -9.35 -7.34
C LEU A 146 -33.77 -10.50 -7.31
N ALA A 147 -34.65 -10.45 -6.32
CA ALA A 147 -35.83 -11.29 -6.31
C ALA A 147 -36.72 -10.92 -7.51
N THR A 148 -37.02 -11.91 -8.35
CA THR A 148 -37.93 -11.76 -9.49
C THR A 148 -39.06 -12.76 -9.38
N THR A 149 -40.24 -12.39 -9.89
CA THR A 149 -41.37 -13.32 -10.01
C THR A 149 -41.31 -14.02 -11.36
N PRO A 150 -41.58 -15.34 -11.44
CA PRO A 150 -41.71 -16.03 -12.72
C PRO A 150 -42.75 -15.33 -13.60
N ARG A 151 -42.42 -15.14 -14.87
CA ARG A 151 -43.33 -14.55 -15.89
C ARG A 151 -43.62 -15.55 -16.99
N ALA A 152 -44.74 -15.37 -17.69
CA ALA A 152 -45.03 -16.14 -18.88
C ALA A 152 -43.88 -16.01 -19.90
N GLY A 153 -43.41 -17.13 -20.44
CA GLY A 153 -42.24 -17.18 -21.33
C GLY A 153 -40.88 -17.30 -20.64
N PHE A 154 -40.81 -17.43 -19.31
CA PHE A 154 -39.55 -17.79 -18.64
C PHE A 154 -39.18 -19.25 -18.93
N THR A 155 -38.06 -19.45 -19.64
CA THR A 155 -37.51 -20.78 -19.92
C THR A 155 -36.50 -21.14 -18.85
N LEU A 156 -36.78 -22.20 -18.08
CA LEU A 156 -35.81 -22.77 -17.16
C LEU A 156 -34.74 -23.51 -17.96
N LEU A 157 -33.48 -23.11 -17.80
CA LEU A 157 -32.34 -23.77 -18.44
C LEU A 157 -32.13 -25.18 -17.85
N PRO A 158 -31.59 -26.14 -18.64
CA PRO A 158 -31.25 -27.48 -18.16
C PRO A 158 -30.28 -27.47 -16.97
N GLU A 159 -30.30 -28.52 -16.16
CA GLU A 159 -29.43 -28.67 -14.99
C GLU A 159 -27.94 -28.63 -15.35
N SER A 160 -27.56 -29.19 -16.51
CA SER A 160 -26.19 -29.24 -17.02
C SER A 160 -25.52 -27.87 -17.15
N VAL A 161 -26.30 -26.82 -17.45
CA VAL A 161 -25.79 -25.44 -17.51
C VAL A 161 -25.31 -24.95 -16.15
N PHE A 162 -25.88 -25.49 -15.07
CA PHE A 162 -25.52 -25.18 -13.69
C PHE A 162 -24.53 -26.20 -13.09
N GLY A 163 -23.89 -27.03 -13.93
CA GLY A 163 -22.94 -28.04 -13.48
C GLY A 163 -23.60 -29.18 -12.69
N GLU A 164 -24.89 -29.39 -12.89
CA GLU A 164 -25.68 -30.46 -12.27
C GLU A 164 -26.10 -31.49 -13.33
N PRO A 165 -26.15 -32.79 -13.02
CA PRO A 165 -26.56 -33.80 -14.00
C PRO A 165 -28.03 -33.62 -14.38
N ASP A 166 -28.33 -33.65 -15.68
CA ASP A 166 -29.70 -33.53 -16.19
C ASP A 166 -30.60 -34.61 -15.56
N GLY A 167 -31.79 -34.20 -15.11
CA GLY A 167 -32.73 -35.09 -14.42
C GLY A 167 -32.48 -35.29 -12.92
N ARG A 168 -31.46 -34.64 -12.33
CA ARG A 168 -31.26 -34.63 -10.86
C ARG A 168 -32.48 -34.14 -10.09
N PHE A 169 -33.23 -33.19 -10.65
CA PHE A 169 -34.43 -32.61 -10.03
C PHE A 169 -35.69 -33.09 -10.76
N ASP A 170 -36.06 -34.36 -10.57
CA ASP A 170 -37.18 -34.98 -11.27
C ASP A 170 -38.49 -34.18 -11.05
N ARG A 171 -39.16 -33.88 -12.18
CA ARG A 171 -40.43 -33.13 -12.25
C ARG A 171 -41.55 -33.74 -11.40
N ARG A 172 -41.47 -35.04 -11.10
CA ARG A 172 -42.46 -35.76 -10.26
C ARG A 172 -42.39 -35.34 -8.79
N PHE A 173 -41.21 -34.99 -8.28
CA PHE A 173 -41.00 -34.68 -6.87
C PHE A 173 -40.97 -33.16 -6.64
N ARG A 174 -42.11 -32.62 -6.19
CA ARG A 174 -42.28 -31.17 -5.94
C ARG A 174 -41.16 -30.56 -5.08
N LEU A 175 -40.73 -31.24 -4.02
CA LEU A 175 -39.70 -30.73 -3.12
C LEU A 175 -38.32 -30.68 -3.77
N GLN A 176 -37.99 -31.63 -4.65
CA GLN A 176 -36.72 -31.64 -5.40
C GLN A 176 -36.73 -30.56 -6.48
N ARG A 177 -37.89 -30.29 -7.10
CA ARG A 177 -38.03 -29.27 -8.12
C ARG A 177 -37.66 -27.87 -7.61
N VAL A 178 -38.03 -27.53 -6.38
CA VAL A 178 -37.69 -26.22 -5.76
C VAL A 178 -36.18 -26.05 -5.57
N GLU A 179 -35.42 -27.15 -5.52
CA GLU A 179 -33.96 -27.12 -5.38
C GLU A 179 -33.23 -26.82 -6.71
N HIS A 180 -33.94 -26.76 -7.84
CA HIS A 180 -33.33 -26.51 -9.12
C HIS A 180 -32.61 -25.14 -9.13
N PRO A 181 -31.30 -25.08 -9.44
CA PRO A 181 -30.49 -23.87 -9.26
C PRO A 181 -30.95 -22.68 -10.12
N GLY A 182 -31.46 -22.95 -11.33
CA GLY A 182 -31.99 -21.91 -12.22
C GLY A 182 -33.38 -21.34 -11.86
N LEU A 183 -34.03 -21.79 -10.79
CA LEU A 183 -35.32 -21.23 -10.39
C LEU A 183 -35.15 -19.84 -9.77
N PRO A 184 -35.98 -18.83 -10.14
CA PRO A 184 -35.98 -17.52 -9.50
C PRO A 184 -36.71 -17.59 -8.15
N GLY A 185 -36.11 -18.28 -7.17
CA GLY A 185 -36.66 -18.43 -5.82
C GLY A 185 -36.31 -17.22 -4.96
N GLY A 186 -37.30 -16.45 -4.51
CA GLY A 186 -37.09 -15.29 -3.64
C GLY A 186 -36.83 -15.62 -2.16
N SER A 187 -37.08 -16.87 -1.74
CA SER A 187 -36.92 -17.33 -0.36
C SER A 187 -35.75 -18.29 -0.23
N VAL A 188 -34.95 -18.14 0.82
CA VAL A 188 -33.84 -19.04 1.11
C VAL A 188 -34.31 -20.36 1.74
N ASP A 189 -33.67 -21.46 1.39
CA ASP A 189 -33.87 -22.77 2.00
C ASP A 189 -33.04 -22.91 3.28
N PHE A 190 -33.71 -22.78 4.43
CA PHE A 190 -33.09 -22.89 5.75
C PHE A 190 -32.45 -24.25 6.06
N ARG A 191 -32.74 -25.29 5.27
CA ARG A 191 -32.18 -26.63 5.46
C ARG A 191 -30.75 -26.74 4.92
N ARG A 192 -30.30 -25.78 4.10
CA ARG A 192 -29.00 -25.83 3.41
C ARG A 192 -28.26 -24.51 3.56
N ALA A 193 -26.94 -24.61 3.67
CA ALA A 193 -26.06 -23.45 3.72
C ALA A 193 -25.44 -23.19 2.34
N SER A 194 -25.50 -21.94 1.89
CA SER A 194 -24.96 -21.45 0.62
C SER A 194 -23.56 -20.88 0.86
N ARG A 195 -22.57 -21.43 0.14
CA ARG A 195 -21.16 -20.98 0.16
C ARG A 195 -20.44 -21.39 -1.12
N ALA A 196 -19.33 -20.72 -1.40
CA ALA A 196 -18.38 -21.15 -2.41
C ALA A 196 -17.65 -22.43 -1.95
N ILE A 197 -17.40 -23.34 -2.89
CA ILE A 197 -16.57 -24.53 -2.74
C ILE A 197 -15.67 -24.69 -3.96
N ARG A 198 -14.50 -25.30 -3.79
CA ARG A 198 -13.65 -25.63 -4.94
C ARG A 198 -14.38 -26.54 -5.91
N ALA A 199 -14.14 -26.31 -7.19
CA ALA A 199 -14.70 -27.07 -8.29
C ALA A 199 -13.60 -27.38 -9.30
N ASP A 200 -13.87 -28.35 -10.18
CA ASP A 200 -13.04 -28.58 -11.35
C ASP A 200 -13.24 -27.41 -12.32
N ALA A 201 -12.14 -26.91 -12.89
CA ALA A 201 -12.16 -25.76 -13.80
C ALA A 201 -13.02 -26.01 -15.05
N ASP A 202 -13.17 -27.27 -15.46
CA ASP A 202 -13.97 -27.68 -16.62
C ASP A 202 -15.48 -27.73 -16.33
N SER A 203 -15.91 -27.54 -15.07
CA SER A 203 -17.33 -27.56 -14.73
C SER A 203 -18.04 -26.32 -15.29
N PRO A 204 -19.22 -26.46 -15.94
CA PRO A 204 -19.97 -25.32 -16.49
C PRO A 204 -20.36 -24.24 -15.48
N ALA A 205 -20.45 -24.60 -14.20
CA ALA A 205 -20.76 -23.68 -13.10
C ALA A 205 -19.52 -23.14 -12.38
N SER A 206 -18.32 -23.49 -12.83
CA SER A 206 -17.08 -23.02 -12.23
C SER A 206 -16.81 -21.57 -12.60
N GLN A 207 -16.35 -20.81 -11.62
CA GLN A 207 -15.81 -19.47 -11.73
C GLN A 207 -14.36 -19.52 -11.25
N THR A 208 -13.50 -18.67 -11.80
CA THR A 208 -12.09 -18.60 -11.41
C THR A 208 -11.83 -17.24 -10.83
N THR A 209 -11.40 -17.23 -9.57
CA THR A 209 -11.05 -16.00 -8.85
C THR A 209 -9.66 -16.20 -8.26
N THR A 210 -8.88 -15.12 -8.20
CA THR A 210 -7.59 -15.13 -7.52
C THR A 210 -7.81 -14.86 -6.03
N PHE A 211 -7.27 -15.74 -5.18
CA PHE A 211 -7.28 -15.60 -3.74
C PHE A 211 -5.84 -15.56 -3.25
N ALA A 212 -5.39 -14.40 -2.79
CA ALA A 212 -4.03 -14.18 -2.28
C ALA A 212 -2.95 -14.67 -3.27
N GLY A 213 -3.06 -14.25 -4.53
CA GLY A 213 -2.14 -14.57 -5.63
C GLY A 213 -2.38 -15.93 -6.28
N THR A 214 -3.34 -16.74 -5.80
CA THR A 214 -3.61 -18.07 -6.35
C THR A 214 -4.96 -18.12 -7.05
N ALA A 215 -4.97 -18.38 -8.35
CA ALA A 215 -6.21 -18.62 -9.10
C ALA A 215 -6.86 -19.94 -8.68
N VAL A 216 -8.10 -19.90 -8.22
CA VAL A 216 -8.86 -21.07 -7.76
C VAL A 216 -10.20 -21.12 -8.46
N ALA A 217 -10.48 -22.29 -9.06
CA ALA A 217 -11.78 -22.64 -9.61
C ALA A 217 -12.76 -23.01 -8.48
N TRP A 218 -13.94 -22.40 -8.47
CA TRP A 218 -14.97 -22.61 -7.46
C TRP A 218 -16.38 -22.55 -8.03
N ARG A 219 -17.34 -23.14 -7.32
CA ARG A 219 -18.78 -23.06 -7.62
C ARG A 219 -19.59 -22.86 -6.34
N GLN A 220 -20.84 -22.42 -6.48
CA GLN A 220 -21.76 -22.31 -5.35
C GLN A 220 -22.37 -23.67 -4.99
N LYS A 221 -22.15 -24.19 -3.76
CA LYS A 221 -22.64 -25.54 -3.36
C LYS A 221 -24.17 -25.62 -3.25
N TRP A 222 -24.87 -24.53 -2.93
CA TRP A 222 -26.33 -24.48 -2.80
C TRP A 222 -26.90 -23.08 -3.05
N PRO A 223 -27.21 -22.69 -4.29
CA PRO A 223 -27.59 -21.30 -4.61
C PRO A 223 -28.77 -20.75 -3.80
N HIS A 224 -29.79 -21.58 -3.53
CA HIS A 224 -30.96 -21.18 -2.74
C HIS A 224 -30.78 -21.27 -1.22
N GLY A 225 -29.64 -21.75 -0.73
CA GLY A 225 -29.41 -21.93 0.71
C GLY A 225 -29.23 -20.61 1.46
N VAL A 226 -29.20 -20.68 2.79
CA VAL A 226 -28.87 -19.54 3.65
C VAL A 226 -27.39 -19.16 3.46
N PRO A 227 -27.06 -17.91 3.11
CA PRO A 227 -25.67 -17.50 2.89
C PRO A 227 -24.86 -17.64 4.18
N CYS A 228 -23.72 -18.35 4.11
CA CYS A 228 -22.78 -18.45 5.22
C CYS A 228 -22.11 -17.10 5.54
N PHE A 229 -21.88 -16.29 4.51
CA PHE A 229 -21.23 -15.00 4.59
C PHE A 229 -22.14 -13.99 3.90
N ALA A 230 -22.94 -13.25 4.67
CA ALA A 230 -23.87 -12.27 4.11
C ALA A 230 -23.10 -11.10 3.48
N LEU A 231 -23.64 -10.54 2.40
CA LEU A 231 -23.08 -9.40 1.65
C LEU A 231 -21.70 -9.65 0.98
N SER A 232 -21.16 -10.86 1.09
CA SER A 232 -19.90 -11.25 0.44
C SER A 232 -20.10 -11.64 -1.03
N PHE A 233 -19.02 -12.00 -1.73
CA PHE A 233 -19.10 -12.60 -3.07
C PHE A 233 -19.88 -13.91 -3.07
N GLN A 234 -19.86 -14.63 -1.95
CA GLN A 234 -20.53 -15.91 -1.74
C GLN A 234 -22.04 -15.75 -1.46
N ASP A 235 -22.50 -14.53 -1.16
CA ASP A 235 -23.92 -14.23 -0.98
C ASP A 235 -24.61 -14.08 -2.35
N VAL A 236 -25.23 -15.16 -2.79
CA VAL A 236 -26.07 -15.20 -4.00
C VAL A 236 -27.55 -15.07 -3.68
N ALA A 237 -27.91 -14.84 -2.41
CA ALA A 237 -29.31 -14.85 -2.01
C ALA A 237 -30.04 -13.62 -2.59
N PRO A 238 -31.21 -13.80 -3.22
CA PRO A 238 -31.94 -12.69 -3.79
C PRO A 238 -32.47 -11.73 -2.73
N ARG A 239 -32.59 -10.46 -3.11
CA ARG A 239 -33.01 -9.33 -2.29
C ARG A 239 -33.98 -8.45 -3.06
N THR A 240 -34.72 -7.62 -2.34
CA THR A 240 -35.44 -6.49 -2.94
C THR A 240 -34.44 -5.46 -3.47
N ALA A 241 -34.83 -4.74 -4.53
CA ALA A 241 -34.00 -3.68 -5.08
C ALA A 241 -33.69 -2.62 -4.00
N ASP A 242 -32.40 -2.33 -3.80
CA ASP A 242 -31.91 -1.35 -2.85
C ASP A 242 -31.63 -0.03 -3.57
N LEU A 243 -32.51 0.94 -3.36
CA LEU A 243 -32.47 2.26 -4.01
C LEU A 243 -31.56 3.26 -3.27
N ARG A 244 -30.96 2.87 -2.13
CA ARG A 244 -30.07 3.76 -1.38
C ARG A 244 -28.78 4.01 -2.15
N THR A 245 -28.09 5.10 -1.79
CA THR A 245 -26.72 5.36 -2.25
C THR A 245 -25.83 4.19 -1.86
N ALA A 246 -25.12 3.64 -2.85
CA ALA A 246 -24.20 2.54 -2.63
C ALA A 246 -23.04 2.95 -1.73
N GLY A 247 -22.60 2.02 -0.91
CA GLY A 247 -21.40 2.16 -0.08
C GLY A 247 -20.87 0.79 0.30
N ALA A 248 -19.93 0.74 1.25
CA ALA A 248 -19.24 -0.49 1.63
C ALA A 248 -20.21 -1.65 1.98
N ALA A 249 -21.28 -1.39 2.74
CA ALA A 249 -22.18 -2.44 3.25
C ALA A 249 -23.63 -2.34 2.75
N ARG A 250 -23.94 -1.46 1.79
CA ARG A 250 -25.35 -1.22 1.38
C ARG A 250 -25.46 -0.76 -0.07
N GLY A 251 -26.67 -0.87 -0.63
CA GLY A 251 -26.94 -0.46 -2.00
C GLY A 251 -26.42 -1.45 -3.04
N HIS A 252 -26.17 -2.70 -2.68
CA HIS A 252 -25.55 -3.66 -3.61
C HIS A 252 -26.57 -4.28 -4.57
N ALA A 253 -27.73 -4.71 -4.07
CA ALA A 253 -28.77 -5.36 -4.86
C ALA A 253 -29.55 -4.36 -5.72
N HIS A 254 -29.06 -4.02 -6.92
CA HIS A 254 -29.68 -3.09 -7.84
C HIS A 254 -29.41 -3.51 -9.30
N PRO A 255 -30.39 -3.36 -10.22
CA PRO A 255 -30.22 -3.89 -11.59
C PRO A 255 -29.15 -3.17 -12.39
N ARG A 256 -28.81 -1.94 -11.99
CA ARG A 256 -27.80 -1.10 -12.64
C ARG A 256 -26.46 -1.06 -11.90
N ARG A 257 -26.19 -2.02 -11.01
CA ARG A 257 -24.95 -2.03 -10.23
C ARG A 257 -24.14 -3.28 -10.51
N VAL A 258 -22.84 -3.09 -10.61
CA VAL A 258 -21.84 -4.15 -10.60
C VAL A 258 -21.05 -4.00 -9.31
N ILE A 259 -21.03 -5.07 -8.52
CA ILE A 259 -20.40 -5.08 -7.20
C ILE A 259 -19.05 -5.75 -7.35
N LEU A 260 -18.00 -5.05 -6.97
CA LEU A 260 -16.63 -5.55 -6.90
C LEU A 260 -16.36 -5.92 -5.45
N HIS A 261 -16.38 -7.21 -5.15
CA HIS A 261 -15.98 -7.69 -3.83
C HIS A 261 -14.47 -7.64 -3.74
N ALA A 262 -13.94 -6.96 -2.72
CA ALA A 262 -12.51 -6.72 -2.57
C ALA A 262 -12.03 -7.17 -1.18
N PRO A 263 -10.92 -7.92 -1.07
CA PRO A 263 -10.34 -8.19 0.23
C PRO A 263 -9.90 -6.89 0.92
N PRO A 264 -10.00 -6.80 2.26
CA PRO A 264 -9.46 -5.66 2.98
C PRO A 264 -7.94 -5.60 2.80
N PHE A 265 -7.41 -4.40 2.64
CA PHE A 265 -5.96 -4.21 2.57
C PHE A 265 -5.28 -4.57 3.89
N ALA A 266 -4.12 -5.23 3.80
CA ALA A 266 -3.38 -5.69 4.97
C ALA A 266 -2.61 -4.57 5.70
N GLY A 267 -2.25 -3.48 5.01
CA GLY A 267 -1.40 -2.42 5.55
C GLY A 267 0.01 -2.93 5.88
N PHE A 268 0.51 -2.60 7.08
CA PHE A 268 1.84 -3.00 7.54
C PHE A 268 1.96 -4.48 7.93
N PHE A 269 0.83 -5.18 8.10
CA PHE A 269 0.81 -6.53 8.69
C PHE A 269 0.31 -7.54 7.67
N ALA A 270 1.23 -8.11 6.91
CA ALA A 270 0.92 -9.21 6.00
C ALA A 270 0.34 -10.41 6.79
N PRO A 271 -0.68 -11.12 6.26
CA PRO A 271 -1.24 -12.31 6.92
C PRO A 271 -0.20 -13.42 7.19
N GLN A 272 0.83 -13.52 6.35
CA GLN A 272 1.95 -14.44 6.51
C GLN A 272 3.28 -13.67 6.37
N PRO A 273 3.73 -12.99 7.44
CA PRO A 273 4.87 -12.09 7.36
C PRO A 273 6.19 -12.86 7.40
N VAL A 274 7.14 -12.49 6.54
CA VAL A 274 8.51 -12.98 6.66
C VAL A 274 9.09 -12.46 7.98
N SER A 275 9.53 -13.38 8.84
CA SER A 275 9.92 -13.08 10.21
C SER A 275 11.39 -13.39 10.46
N VAL A 276 12.10 -12.46 11.10
CA VAL A 276 13.50 -12.61 11.53
C VAL A 276 13.59 -12.40 13.04
N GLN A 277 14.34 -13.27 13.73
CA GLN A 277 14.63 -13.10 15.15
C GLN A 277 15.76 -12.10 15.34
N TRP A 278 15.56 -11.09 16.18
CA TRP A 278 16.57 -10.06 16.45
C TRP A 278 17.89 -10.66 16.95
N THR A 279 17.84 -11.68 17.81
CA THR A 279 19.03 -12.36 18.35
C THR A 279 19.92 -12.98 17.28
N ALA A 280 19.37 -13.32 16.11
CA ALA A 280 20.14 -13.89 15.01
C ALA A 280 20.93 -12.83 14.22
N ILE A 281 20.51 -11.56 14.27
CA ILE A 281 21.12 -10.46 13.50
C ILE A 281 21.77 -9.38 14.38
N ARG A 282 21.51 -9.39 15.69
CA ARG A 282 21.92 -8.37 16.67
C ARG A 282 23.39 -7.97 16.52
N ASP A 283 24.29 -8.95 16.65
CA ASP A 283 25.73 -8.70 16.71
C ASP A 283 26.23 -8.09 15.40
N ALA A 284 25.73 -8.58 14.26
CA ALA A 284 26.07 -8.05 12.95
C ALA A 284 25.54 -6.63 12.73
N VAL A 285 24.29 -6.34 13.16
CA VAL A 285 23.71 -4.99 13.04
C VAL A 285 24.46 -3.97 13.89
N ILE A 286 24.82 -4.35 15.12
CA ILE A 286 25.57 -3.49 16.05
C ILE A 286 26.99 -3.26 15.54
N ALA A 287 27.73 -4.32 15.19
CA ALA A 287 29.09 -4.20 14.66
C ALA A 287 29.12 -3.48 13.29
N GLY A 288 28.04 -3.57 12.53
CA GLY A 288 27.96 -3.08 11.15
C GLY A 288 28.47 -4.08 10.12
N ASP A 289 28.49 -5.36 10.47
CA ASP A 289 28.93 -6.47 9.61
C ASP A 289 27.87 -6.86 8.57
N ALA A 290 28.30 -7.49 7.48
CA ALA A 290 27.40 -7.96 6.45
C ALA A 290 26.40 -9.00 7.00
N LEU A 291 25.12 -8.81 6.72
CA LEU A 291 24.10 -9.80 7.03
C LEU A 291 24.17 -11.00 6.07
N PRO A 292 23.78 -12.21 6.52
CA PRO A 292 23.60 -13.37 5.65
C PRO A 292 22.71 -13.05 4.42
N ALA A 293 23.14 -13.50 3.25
CA ALA A 293 22.50 -13.17 1.96
C ALA A 293 21.11 -13.80 1.78
N ASP A 294 20.76 -14.81 2.58
CA ASP A 294 19.47 -15.48 2.61
C ASP A 294 18.41 -14.72 3.42
N LEU A 295 18.83 -13.74 4.24
CA LEU A 295 17.88 -12.93 4.99
C LEU A 295 17.24 -11.87 4.09
N PRO A 296 15.93 -11.60 4.26
CA PRO A 296 15.19 -10.56 3.53
C PRO A 296 15.53 -9.15 4.07
N LEU A 297 16.78 -8.91 4.46
CA LEU A 297 17.22 -7.70 5.12
C LEU A 297 18.48 -7.17 4.44
N ARG A 298 18.61 -5.85 4.41
CA ARG A 298 19.81 -5.17 3.96
C ARG A 298 20.30 -4.24 5.05
N LEU A 299 21.57 -4.38 5.41
CA LEU A 299 22.28 -3.46 6.29
C LEU A 299 23.26 -2.63 5.47
N VAL A 300 23.19 -1.31 5.63
CA VAL A 300 24.19 -0.37 5.10
C VAL A 300 24.83 0.36 6.27
N SER A 301 26.13 0.13 6.44
CA SER A 301 26.94 0.72 7.50
C SER A 301 27.77 1.88 6.94
N ALA A 302 27.67 3.04 7.56
CA ALA A 302 28.54 4.18 7.29
C ALA A 302 29.10 4.74 8.62
N PRO A 303 30.15 5.57 8.60
CA PRO A 303 30.67 6.18 9.82
C PRO A 303 29.57 7.00 10.53
N GLY A 304 29.19 6.61 11.74
CA GLY A 304 28.17 7.31 12.54
C GLY A 304 26.71 6.96 12.21
N SER A 305 26.44 6.11 11.22
CA SER A 305 25.07 5.71 10.87
C SER A 305 24.92 4.24 10.49
N ARG A 306 23.73 3.69 10.75
CA ARG A 306 23.36 2.32 10.39
C ARG A 306 21.96 2.34 9.78
N THR A 307 21.83 1.77 8.58
CA THR A 307 20.53 1.67 7.90
C THR A 307 20.15 0.21 7.75
N LEU A 308 19.08 -0.22 8.42
CA LEU A 308 18.50 -1.55 8.29
C LEU A 308 17.19 -1.46 7.51
N SER A 309 17.10 -2.18 6.39
CA SER A 309 15.89 -2.19 5.56
C SER A 309 15.38 -3.59 5.24
N GLY A 310 14.06 -3.75 5.26
CA GLY A 310 13.37 -4.95 4.81
C GLY A 310 13.27 -5.00 3.28
N LEU A 311 13.54 -6.18 2.71
CA LEU A 311 13.40 -6.45 1.29
C LEU A 311 12.01 -7.05 1.01
N GLY A 312 11.32 -6.51 0.01
CA GLY A 312 9.98 -6.97 -0.41
C GLY A 312 8.91 -5.88 -0.35
N GLU A 313 7.70 -6.22 -0.75
CA GLU A 313 6.55 -5.29 -0.80
C GLU A 313 5.91 -5.03 0.57
N THR A 314 6.10 -5.94 1.53
CA THR A 314 5.55 -5.81 2.88
C THR A 314 6.66 -5.74 3.93
N PRO A 315 6.42 -5.07 5.07
CA PRO A 315 7.43 -4.95 6.12
C PRO A 315 7.90 -6.29 6.68
N VAL A 316 9.21 -6.44 6.86
CA VAL A 316 9.81 -7.63 7.47
C VAL A 316 9.60 -7.59 8.99
N ARG A 317 9.05 -8.67 9.55
CA ARG A 317 8.76 -8.75 11.00
C ARG A 317 10.02 -9.08 11.79
N ILE A 318 10.45 -8.16 12.64
CA ILE A 318 11.52 -8.36 13.62
C ILE A 318 10.89 -8.78 14.96
N ARG A 319 11.29 -9.95 15.45
CA ARG A 319 10.85 -10.52 16.73
C ARG A 319 11.95 -10.39 17.78
N GLY A 320 11.56 -10.08 19.01
CA GLY A 320 12.48 -9.89 20.14
C GLY A 320 12.69 -8.42 20.47
N VAL A 321 13.11 -8.17 21.71
CA VAL A 321 13.40 -6.82 22.22
C VAL A 321 14.70 -6.33 21.59
N VAL A 322 14.68 -5.13 21.04
CA VAL A 322 15.82 -4.47 20.40
C VAL A 322 16.33 -3.38 21.34
N GLU A 323 17.58 -3.48 21.75
CA GLU A 323 18.27 -2.51 22.59
C GLU A 323 19.50 -2.02 21.82
N LEU A 324 19.57 -0.71 21.62
CA LEU A 324 20.63 -0.04 20.87
C LEU A 324 21.27 1.02 21.77
N ASP A 325 22.50 0.77 22.18
CA ASP A 325 23.24 1.59 23.15
C ASP A 325 24.31 2.47 22.48
N GLU A 326 24.58 2.23 21.20
CA GLU A 326 25.59 2.96 20.45
C GLU A 326 25.06 4.31 19.99
N VAL A 327 25.85 5.36 20.24
CA VAL A 327 25.57 6.75 19.81
C VAL A 327 25.68 6.87 18.29
N LEU A 328 24.64 6.43 17.59
CA LEU A 328 24.55 6.35 16.13
C LEU A 328 23.22 6.92 15.61
N ASP A 329 23.24 7.33 14.35
CA ASP A 329 22.03 7.60 13.60
C ASP A 329 21.50 6.29 13.00
N TRP A 330 20.41 5.79 13.57
CA TRP A 330 19.72 4.57 13.16
C TRP A 330 18.65 4.88 12.14
N SER A 331 18.67 4.22 10.98
CA SER A 331 17.65 4.35 9.95
C SER A 331 16.99 3.00 9.71
N PHE A 332 15.67 2.96 9.84
CA PHE A 332 14.85 1.78 9.64
C PHE A 332 13.91 2.01 8.46
N ALA A 333 13.84 1.05 7.54
CA ALA A 333 12.92 1.12 6.43
C ALA A 333 12.22 -0.21 6.17
N ASN A 334 10.89 -0.18 5.96
CA ASN A 334 10.11 -1.37 5.63
C ASN A 334 10.25 -2.50 6.68
N LEU A 335 10.14 -2.15 7.97
CA LEU A 335 10.29 -3.09 9.09
C LEU A 335 9.09 -3.03 10.04
N TRP A 336 8.71 -4.19 10.55
CA TRP A 336 7.72 -4.33 11.62
C TRP A 336 8.40 -4.86 12.89
N PHE A 337 8.55 -4.00 13.90
CA PHE A 337 9.00 -4.38 15.24
C PHE A 337 7.83 -4.83 16.09
N ASP A 338 7.78 -6.14 16.34
CA ASP A 338 6.69 -6.75 17.09
C ASP A 338 6.87 -6.68 18.61
N ASN A 339 8.05 -6.29 19.08
CA ASN A 339 8.35 -6.05 20.48
C ASN A 339 8.87 -4.61 20.66
N ARG A 340 9.45 -4.34 21.83
CA ARG A 340 10.03 -3.05 22.16
C ARG A 340 11.33 -2.83 21.39
N LEU A 341 11.50 -1.61 20.87
CA LEU A 341 12.78 -1.07 20.42
C LEU A 341 13.15 0.10 21.33
N GLU A 342 14.30 -0.01 21.99
CA GLU A 342 14.86 0.98 22.89
C GLU A 342 16.19 1.50 22.33
N VAL A 343 16.29 2.82 22.20
CA VAL A 343 17.51 3.53 21.81
C VAL A 343 17.96 4.38 22.98
N SER A 344 19.05 3.97 23.61
CA SER A 344 19.62 4.66 24.78
C SER A 344 20.20 6.00 24.34
N ASP A 345 21.12 5.97 23.38
CA ASP A 345 21.81 7.13 22.83
C ASP A 345 21.81 7.06 21.30
N GLY A 346 21.34 8.11 20.62
CA GLY A 346 21.28 8.15 19.17
C GLY A 346 20.00 8.78 18.62
N ARG A 347 19.87 8.74 17.30
CA ARG A 347 18.67 9.24 16.59
C ARG A 347 18.07 8.15 15.74
N VAL A 348 16.78 8.27 15.49
CA VAL A 348 16.02 7.30 14.71
C VAL A 348 15.38 7.98 13.52
N ALA A 349 15.64 7.46 12.33
CA ALA A 349 14.87 7.70 11.12
C ALA A 349 14.04 6.45 10.83
N ALA A 350 12.76 6.61 10.52
CA ALA A 350 11.87 5.49 10.22
C ALA A 350 11.00 5.77 8.99
N THR A 351 11.05 4.89 7.99
CA THR A 351 10.28 5.04 6.75
C THR A 351 9.52 3.75 6.44
N GLY A 352 8.20 3.78 6.41
CA GLY A 352 7.44 2.55 6.15
C GLY A 352 7.58 1.51 7.27
N CYS A 353 7.67 1.94 8.53
CA CYS A 353 7.89 1.04 9.67
C CYS A 353 6.68 0.95 10.60
N ALA A 354 6.54 -0.20 11.28
CA ALA A 354 5.53 -0.42 12.32
C ALA A 354 6.22 -0.77 13.65
N PHE A 355 5.91 -0.04 14.73
CA PHE A 355 6.50 -0.25 16.05
C PHE A 355 5.46 -0.53 17.11
N ARG A 356 5.60 -1.66 17.82
CA ARG A 356 4.75 -1.94 19.00
C ARG A 356 5.07 -0.97 20.13
N GLU A 357 6.35 -0.74 20.40
CA GLU A 357 6.81 0.24 21.38
C GLU A 357 8.18 0.75 20.94
N LEU A 358 8.28 2.06 20.68
CA LEU A 358 9.54 2.74 20.42
C LEU A 358 9.86 3.65 21.60
N GLN A 359 11.00 3.42 22.25
CA GLN A 359 11.51 4.25 23.33
C GLN A 359 12.86 4.85 22.93
N ILE A 360 12.98 6.17 23.01
CA ILE A 360 14.21 6.91 22.72
C ILE A 360 14.56 7.73 23.96
N ASN A 361 15.69 7.41 24.58
CA ASN A 361 16.14 8.06 25.82
C ASN A 361 17.03 9.29 25.54
N THR A 362 17.42 9.52 24.27
CA THR A 362 18.19 10.69 23.85
C THR A 362 17.41 11.99 24.04
N ILE A 363 18.06 12.97 24.66
CA ILE A 363 17.47 14.26 25.03
C ILE A 363 17.97 15.35 24.07
N ASP A 364 17.10 15.76 23.14
CA ASP A 364 17.34 16.93 22.29
C ASP A 364 15.99 17.51 21.82
N ALA A 365 15.69 18.73 22.25
CA ALA A 365 14.48 19.45 21.86
C ALA A 365 14.68 20.40 20.66
N ALA A 366 15.93 20.61 20.22
CA ALA A 366 16.26 21.48 19.09
C ALA A 366 16.31 20.71 17.77
N ARG A 367 16.80 19.47 17.79
CA ARG A 367 16.87 18.58 16.61
C ARG A 367 16.03 17.33 16.83
N PRO A 368 15.32 16.84 15.81
CA PRO A 368 14.45 15.68 15.96
C PRO A 368 15.29 14.45 16.36
N VAL A 369 14.91 13.80 17.45
CA VAL A 369 15.47 12.49 17.82
C VAL A 369 14.77 11.35 17.08
N LEU A 370 13.54 11.61 16.64
CA LEU A 370 12.80 10.76 15.71
C LEU A 370 12.37 11.59 14.50
N ALA A 371 12.75 11.14 13.31
CA ALA A 371 12.23 11.59 12.03
C ALA A 371 11.50 10.40 11.37
N ALA A 372 10.17 10.41 11.38
CA ALA A 372 9.37 9.30 10.86
C ALA A 372 8.53 9.70 9.65
N HIS A 373 8.43 8.83 8.66
CA HIS A 373 7.63 8.99 7.46
C HIS A 373 6.83 7.71 7.20
N ALA A 374 5.53 7.83 6.90
CA ALA A 374 4.66 6.70 6.56
C ALA A 374 4.81 5.53 7.57
N SER A 375 4.66 5.82 8.86
CA SER A 375 4.99 4.86 9.92
C SER A 375 3.90 4.74 10.99
N LEU A 376 3.73 3.54 11.51
CA LEU A 376 2.72 3.18 12.50
C LEU A 376 3.36 2.96 13.87
N PHE A 377 2.83 3.62 14.90
CA PHE A 377 3.27 3.43 16.28
C PHE A 377 2.09 3.02 17.15
N LYS A 378 2.21 1.90 17.87
CA LYS A 378 1.29 1.63 18.97
C LYS A 378 1.62 2.54 20.16
N ARG A 379 2.90 2.56 20.59
CA ARG A 379 3.42 3.45 21.64
C ARG A 379 4.74 4.08 21.21
N LEU A 380 4.83 5.40 21.31
CA LEU A 380 6.02 6.20 21.02
C LEU A 380 6.40 7.05 22.23
N LEU A 381 7.57 6.77 22.80
CA LEU A 381 8.09 7.40 24.01
C LEU A 381 9.43 8.07 23.72
N ALA A 382 9.43 9.39 23.59
CA ALA A 382 10.63 10.20 23.41
C ALA A 382 10.57 11.40 24.37
N PRO A 383 10.61 11.18 25.70
CA PRO A 383 10.46 12.26 26.66
C PRO A 383 11.59 13.29 26.53
N ARG A 384 11.29 14.57 26.77
CA ARG A 384 12.28 15.68 26.74
C ARG A 384 12.93 15.93 25.37
N SER A 385 12.37 15.40 24.29
CA SER A 385 12.94 15.52 22.94
C SER A 385 11.94 15.96 21.87
N LEU A 386 12.44 16.32 20.70
CA LEU A 386 11.66 16.69 19.52
C LEU A 386 11.36 15.45 18.66
N VAL A 387 10.08 15.25 18.34
CA VAL A 387 9.61 14.28 17.36
C VAL A 387 9.09 15.01 16.13
N SER A 388 9.54 14.59 14.96
CA SER A 388 9.07 15.10 13.67
C SER A 388 8.59 13.95 12.79
N GLY A 389 7.47 14.13 12.10
CA GLY A 389 7.09 13.18 11.08
C GLY A 389 5.89 13.54 10.23
N GLU A 390 5.72 12.76 9.17
CA GLU A 390 4.69 12.91 8.16
C GLU A 390 4.03 11.57 7.92
N TYR A 391 2.71 11.56 7.70
CA TYR A 391 1.96 10.33 7.46
C TYR A 391 2.14 9.32 8.61
N LEU A 392 1.91 9.74 9.85
CA LEU A 392 2.03 8.86 11.01
C LEU A 392 0.66 8.44 11.52
N THR A 393 0.53 7.20 11.97
CA THR A 393 -0.61 6.80 12.81
C THR A 393 -0.11 6.39 14.18
N ILE A 394 -0.66 6.98 15.24
CA ILE A 394 -0.34 6.62 16.63
C ILE A 394 -1.60 6.10 17.31
N LEU A 395 -1.54 4.86 17.84
CA LEU A 395 -2.71 4.16 18.35
C LEU A 395 -2.98 4.39 19.85
N GLU A 396 -1.96 4.35 20.71
CA GLU A 396 -2.18 4.36 22.18
C GLU A 396 -1.46 5.47 22.92
N ARG A 397 -0.17 5.72 22.64
CA ARG A 397 0.60 6.68 23.43
C ARG A 397 1.65 7.42 22.61
N LEU A 398 1.71 8.73 22.78
CA LEU A 398 2.75 9.62 22.25
C LEU A 398 3.27 10.50 23.39
N VAL A 399 4.58 10.44 23.63
CA VAL A 399 5.27 11.29 24.61
C VAL A 399 6.44 12.00 23.96
N CYS A 400 6.44 13.33 23.96
CA CYS A 400 7.52 14.16 23.44
C CYS A 400 7.46 15.59 23.97
N GLU A 401 8.62 16.23 24.15
CA GLU A 401 8.67 17.64 24.58
C GLU A 401 8.12 18.56 23.49
N ARG A 402 8.49 18.29 22.24
CA ARG A 402 8.10 19.09 21.07
C ARG A 402 7.67 18.18 19.93
N LEU A 403 6.69 18.64 19.16
CA LEU A 403 6.04 17.82 18.15
C LEU A 403 5.83 18.56 16.82
N GLN A 404 6.35 18.00 15.74
CA GLN A 404 6.12 18.45 14.37
C GLN A 404 5.42 17.33 13.60
N LEU A 405 4.18 17.55 13.19
CA LEU A 405 3.40 16.54 12.46
C LEU A 405 2.64 17.14 11.28
N SER A 406 2.66 16.39 10.18
CA SER A 406 1.81 16.61 9.01
C SER A 406 1.07 15.34 8.64
N ASP A 407 -0.14 15.45 8.11
CA ASP A 407 -0.85 14.35 7.42
C ASP A 407 -1.03 13.09 8.28
N SER A 408 -1.17 13.27 9.59
CA SER A 408 -1.06 12.18 10.58
C SER A 408 -2.36 11.94 11.33
N ILE A 409 -2.56 10.72 11.83
CA ILE A 409 -3.69 10.34 12.69
C ILE A 409 -3.17 10.05 14.10
N LEU A 410 -3.51 10.91 15.05
CA LEU A 410 -3.30 10.68 16.47
C LEU A 410 -4.59 10.17 17.11
N MET A 411 -4.60 8.90 17.53
CA MET A 411 -5.66 8.37 18.39
C MET A 411 -5.61 8.94 19.80
N PRO A 412 -4.44 8.96 20.49
CA PRO A 412 -4.31 9.58 21.81
C PRO A 412 -4.02 11.08 21.73
N ALA A 413 -4.20 11.76 22.86
CA ALA A 413 -3.66 13.11 23.02
C ALA A 413 -2.12 13.02 23.15
N PRO A 414 -1.36 13.91 22.51
CA PRO A 414 0.08 13.95 22.71
C PRO A 414 0.40 14.45 24.12
N HIS A 415 1.36 13.82 24.78
CA HIS A 415 1.82 14.21 26.10
C HIS A 415 3.27 14.71 26.06
N LYS A 416 3.60 15.63 26.94
CA LYS A 416 4.94 16.17 27.12
C LYS A 416 5.89 15.12 27.71
N ASP A 417 5.46 14.52 28.82
CA ASP A 417 6.22 13.51 29.56
C ASP A 417 5.30 12.41 30.11
N LEU A 418 5.78 11.64 31.10
CA LEU A 418 5.06 10.53 31.72
C LEU A 418 4.44 10.90 33.08
N LEU A 419 4.71 12.11 33.58
CA LEU A 419 4.38 12.55 34.94
C LEU A 419 3.00 13.20 34.99
N ASP A 420 2.67 14.02 33.99
CA ASP A 420 1.42 14.73 33.90
C ASP A 420 0.71 14.53 32.54
N ASN A 421 -0.40 15.23 32.37
CA ASN A 421 -1.20 15.20 31.14
C ASN A 421 -0.92 16.40 30.22
N ASP A 422 0.16 17.15 30.46
CA ASP A 422 0.49 18.32 29.66
C ASP A 422 0.78 17.91 28.22
N VAL A 423 0.39 18.77 27.27
CA VAL A 423 0.70 18.57 25.85
C VAL A 423 2.13 19.05 25.56
N PRO A 424 2.75 18.61 24.45
CA PRO A 424 4.10 19.07 24.08
C PRO A 424 4.20 20.59 24.11
N VAL A 425 5.33 21.14 24.57
CA VAL A 425 5.49 22.58 24.84
C VAL A 425 5.46 23.45 23.58
N GLY A 426 5.77 22.86 22.42
CA GLY A 426 5.91 23.61 21.19
C GLY A 426 6.03 22.72 19.96
N GLY A 427 5.88 23.35 18.78
CA GLY A 427 5.92 22.67 17.49
C GLY A 427 4.74 23.06 16.61
N CYS A 428 4.41 22.23 15.63
CA CYS A 428 3.35 22.49 14.66
C CYS A 428 2.65 21.19 14.26
N ILE A 429 1.32 21.21 14.23
CA ILE A 429 0.50 20.13 13.68
C ILE A 429 -0.41 20.70 12.59
N ARG A 430 -0.39 20.07 11.41
CA ARG A 430 -1.17 20.46 10.23
C ARG A 430 -1.71 19.21 9.51
N PHE A 431 -2.81 19.36 8.79
CA PHE A 431 -3.42 18.28 7.98
C PHE A 431 -3.59 16.97 8.76
N SER A 432 -3.84 17.06 10.08
CA SER A 432 -3.76 15.91 10.98
C SER A 432 -5.03 15.74 11.81
N ARG A 433 -5.30 14.50 12.23
CA ARG A 433 -6.39 14.17 13.13
C ARG A 433 -5.87 14.14 14.55
N LEU A 434 -6.56 14.85 15.44
CA LEU A 434 -6.31 14.82 16.90
C LEU A 434 -7.61 14.49 17.64
N PRO A 435 -7.55 13.96 18.87
CA PRO A 435 -8.75 13.74 19.67
C PRO A 435 -9.40 15.05 20.15
N TYR A 436 -8.65 16.16 20.17
CA TYR A 436 -9.12 17.44 20.67
C TYR A 436 -8.45 18.60 19.90
N MET A 437 -9.22 19.65 19.60
CA MET A 437 -8.69 20.93 19.13
C MET A 437 -8.72 21.95 20.25
N PRO A 438 -7.61 22.66 20.50
CA PRO A 438 -7.57 23.69 21.53
C PRO A 438 -8.40 24.92 21.15
N LEU A 439 -8.85 25.64 22.17
CA LEU A 439 -9.40 26.99 21.98
C LEU A 439 -8.33 27.90 21.32
N PRO A 440 -8.72 28.90 20.51
CA PRO A 440 -7.79 29.89 19.99
C PRO A 440 -6.99 30.57 21.12
N PRO A 441 -5.71 30.93 20.90
CA PRO A 441 -4.93 31.66 21.89
C PRO A 441 -5.53 33.04 22.15
N ASP A 442 -5.27 33.58 23.35
CA ASP A 442 -5.58 34.97 23.64
C ASP A 442 -4.78 35.89 22.68
N PRO A 443 -5.41 36.88 22.03
CA PRO A 443 -4.73 37.79 21.10
C PRO A 443 -3.63 38.64 21.76
N ASP A 444 -3.82 39.03 23.02
CA ASP A 444 -2.94 39.95 23.74
C ASP A 444 -1.80 39.21 24.46
N ASP A 445 -2.06 38.02 25.00
CA ASP A 445 -1.04 37.11 25.54
C ASP A 445 -1.26 35.65 25.09
N PRO A 446 -0.63 35.22 23.98
CA PRO A 446 -0.75 33.86 23.47
C PRO A 446 -0.24 32.76 24.42
N SER A 447 0.49 33.10 25.48
CA SER A 447 0.99 32.16 26.48
C SER A 447 0.05 31.98 27.68
N LEU A 448 -0.98 32.83 27.78
CA LEU A 448 -1.95 32.78 28.86
C LEU A 448 -2.75 31.47 28.80
N ALA A 449 -2.77 30.76 29.92
CA ALA A 449 -3.52 29.51 30.07
C ALA A 449 -5.03 29.79 30.00
N ASN A 450 -5.60 29.68 28.80
CA ASN A 450 -7.03 29.85 28.54
C ASN A 450 -7.76 28.53 28.24
N ASP A 451 -7.00 27.44 28.04
CA ASP A 451 -7.51 26.10 27.78
C ASP A 451 -6.86 25.11 28.76
N PRO A 452 -7.62 24.43 29.63
CA PRO A 452 -7.08 23.48 30.60
C PRO A 452 -6.57 22.18 29.97
N ARG A 453 -6.95 21.87 28.73
CA ARG A 453 -6.51 20.65 28.01
C ARG A 453 -5.31 20.90 27.10
N TRP A 454 -4.87 22.15 26.96
CA TRP A 454 -3.76 22.54 26.09
C TRP A 454 -2.69 23.33 26.84
N GLN A 455 -2.27 22.78 27.98
CA GLN A 455 -1.28 23.39 28.86
C GLN A 455 0.05 22.66 28.80
N ALA A 456 1.09 23.40 29.12
CA ALA A 456 2.44 22.91 29.33
C ALA A 456 3.08 23.72 30.47
N GLN A 457 3.44 23.05 31.56
CA GLN A 457 4.06 23.61 32.75
C GLN A 457 3.28 24.81 33.34
N GLY A 458 1.95 24.69 33.41
CA GLY A 458 1.06 25.70 33.97
C GLY A 458 0.86 26.95 33.08
N ARG A 459 1.38 26.97 31.85
CA ARG A 459 1.08 27.97 30.81
C ARG A 459 0.37 27.31 29.65
N ARG A 460 -0.17 28.09 28.71
CA ARG A 460 -0.67 27.55 27.45
C ARG A 460 0.50 26.98 26.64
N SER A 461 0.30 25.80 26.07
CA SER A 461 1.29 25.21 25.18
C SER A 461 1.47 26.05 23.90
N MET A 462 2.73 26.23 23.49
CA MET A 462 3.09 26.89 22.23
C MET A 462 3.04 25.92 21.03
N LEU A 463 2.51 24.71 21.21
CA LEU A 463 2.23 23.77 20.13
C LEU A 463 1.13 24.35 19.25
N ARG A 464 1.52 24.74 18.04
CA ARG A 464 0.60 25.37 17.08
C ARG A 464 -0.19 24.31 16.34
N LEU A 465 -1.48 24.55 16.22
CA LEU A 465 -2.38 23.73 15.42
C LEU A 465 -2.97 24.58 14.30
N HIS A 466 -2.84 24.12 13.06
CA HIS A 466 -3.58 24.71 11.95
C HIS A 466 -5.02 24.15 11.92
N ALA A 467 -5.91 24.78 12.69
CA ALA A 467 -7.27 24.27 12.92
C ALA A 467 -8.08 24.04 11.64
N ALA A 468 -7.86 24.84 10.58
CA ALA A 468 -8.61 24.71 9.33
C ALA A 468 -8.25 23.45 8.52
N SER A 469 -7.04 22.88 8.70
CA SER A 469 -6.65 21.64 8.02
C SER A 469 -6.70 20.40 8.92
N CYS A 470 -6.96 20.57 10.21
CA CYS A 470 -6.98 19.46 11.15
C CYS A 470 -8.43 19.04 11.47
N THR A 471 -8.63 17.80 11.90
CA THR A 471 -9.96 17.26 12.23
C THR A 471 -9.98 16.51 13.57
N THR A 472 -11.14 16.46 14.23
CA THR A 472 -11.40 15.64 15.44
C THR A 472 -12.28 14.43 15.19
N LEU A 473 -12.60 14.17 13.92
CA LEU A 473 -13.41 13.01 13.53
C LEU A 473 -12.78 11.72 14.05
N THR A 474 -13.62 10.79 14.48
CA THR A 474 -13.16 9.49 14.94
C THR A 474 -12.86 8.62 13.72
N PRO A 475 -11.60 8.16 13.54
CA PRO A 475 -11.27 7.29 12.42
C PRO A 475 -11.92 5.93 12.60
N ILE A 476 -12.35 5.36 11.47
CA ILE A 476 -12.84 3.98 11.40
C ILE A 476 -11.78 3.20 10.65
N PHE A 477 -11.13 2.27 11.34
CA PHE A 477 -10.14 1.37 10.75
C PHE A 477 -10.73 -0.02 10.54
N TRP A 478 -10.10 -0.80 9.66
CA TRP A 478 -10.38 -2.24 9.55
C TRP A 478 -10.06 -2.98 10.85
N ASN A 479 -8.92 -2.64 11.44
CA ASN A 479 -8.50 -3.12 12.74
C ASN A 479 -7.72 -2.03 13.51
N THR A 480 -7.68 -2.13 14.83
CA THR A 480 -6.85 -1.31 15.72
C THR A 480 -5.82 -2.14 16.49
N ASP A 481 -5.91 -3.47 16.41
CA ASP A 481 -5.01 -4.38 17.10
C ASP A 481 -3.67 -4.48 16.36
N PHE A 482 -2.62 -3.96 16.99
CA PHE A 482 -1.29 -3.97 16.42
C PHE A 482 -0.76 -5.39 16.17
N GLY A 483 -0.36 -5.65 14.94
CA GLY A 483 0.13 -6.96 14.48
C GLY A 483 -0.88 -7.75 13.67
N GLU A 484 -2.15 -7.31 13.64
CA GLU A 484 -3.19 -7.94 12.83
C GLU A 484 -3.34 -7.23 11.47
N PRO A 485 -3.65 -7.96 10.38
CA PRO A 485 -3.92 -7.38 9.07
C PRO A 485 -5.02 -6.32 9.12
N GLY A 486 -4.81 -5.22 8.39
CA GLY A 486 -5.75 -4.10 8.34
C GLY A 486 -5.64 -3.13 9.52
N CYS A 487 -4.70 -3.36 10.45
CA CYS A 487 -4.49 -2.41 11.54
C CYS A 487 -4.06 -1.03 11.02
N ALA A 488 -4.75 0.03 11.48
CA ALA A 488 -4.58 1.41 11.05
C ALA A 488 -4.85 1.70 9.55
N VAL A 489 -5.46 0.76 8.83
CA VAL A 489 -5.96 0.97 7.46
C VAL A 489 -7.36 1.55 7.56
N LEU A 490 -7.60 2.71 6.95
CA LEU A 490 -8.92 3.35 6.97
C LEU A 490 -9.97 2.46 6.28
N HIS A 491 -11.11 2.31 6.93
CA HIS A 491 -12.25 1.60 6.37
C HIS A 491 -12.90 2.47 5.28
N PRO A 492 -13.48 1.91 4.19
CA PRO A 492 -14.14 2.70 3.15
C PRO A 492 -15.37 3.49 3.60
N SER A 493 -15.84 3.28 4.84
CA SER A 493 -16.91 4.06 5.48
C SER A 493 -16.39 5.14 6.44
N ALA A 494 -15.07 5.28 6.57
CA ALA A 494 -14.49 6.43 7.25
C ALA A 494 -14.85 7.73 6.52
N ASP A 495 -14.88 8.83 7.26
CA ASP A 495 -15.22 10.14 6.71
C ASP A 495 -14.22 10.59 5.64
N ASP A 496 -14.72 11.25 4.60
CA ASP A 496 -13.89 11.72 3.48
C ASP A 496 -12.82 12.71 3.94
N ARG A 497 -13.02 13.45 5.05
CA ARG A 497 -11.98 14.31 5.64
C ARG A 497 -10.80 13.55 6.23
N LEU A 498 -10.89 12.23 6.41
CA LEU A 498 -9.77 11.37 6.81
C LEU A 498 -9.19 10.64 5.60
N ARG A 499 -10.06 10.22 4.69
CA ARG A 499 -9.72 9.48 3.46
C ARG A 499 -9.06 10.36 2.39
N PHE A 500 -9.37 11.65 2.36
CA PHE A 500 -8.87 12.64 1.40
C PHE A 500 -8.41 13.93 2.09
N GLY A 501 -8.09 13.85 3.39
CA GLY A 501 -7.76 15.00 4.23
C GLY A 501 -6.29 15.42 4.24
N ALA A 502 -5.41 14.63 3.61
CA ALA A 502 -4.01 14.98 3.49
C ALA A 502 -3.82 16.22 2.60
N GLU A 503 -2.68 16.89 2.72
CA GLU A 503 -2.33 18.11 2.00
C GLU A 503 -2.44 17.97 0.47
N ASP A 504 -2.12 16.79 -0.06
CA ASP A 504 -2.18 16.44 -1.47
C ASP A 504 -3.52 15.83 -1.92
N GLY A 505 -4.50 15.74 -1.00
CA GLY A 505 -5.80 15.10 -1.22
C GLY A 505 -5.82 13.58 -1.04
N GLY A 506 -4.73 12.98 -0.55
CA GLY A 506 -4.67 11.56 -0.17
C GLY A 506 -5.22 11.26 1.22
N GLU A 507 -5.02 10.02 1.65
CA GLU A 507 -5.48 9.57 2.97
C GLU A 507 -4.50 9.97 4.08
N MET A 508 -5.04 10.31 5.25
CA MET A 508 -4.21 10.67 6.40
C MET A 508 -3.65 9.44 7.09
N GLY A 509 -2.47 9.57 7.70
CA GLY A 509 -1.85 8.56 8.55
C GLY A 509 -0.87 7.62 7.84
N ALA A 510 -0.47 6.56 8.55
CA ALA A 510 0.62 5.66 8.18
C ALA A 510 0.49 5.01 6.79
N CYS A 511 -0.74 4.76 6.33
CA CYS A 511 -0.99 4.08 5.05
C CYS A 511 -0.99 5.03 3.84
N HIS A 512 -0.80 6.33 4.02
CA HIS A 512 -0.86 7.34 2.95
C HIS A 512 -0.10 6.93 1.67
N VAL A 513 1.16 6.51 1.82
CA VAL A 513 2.05 6.13 0.70
C VAL A 513 1.54 4.89 -0.05
N LEU A 514 0.75 4.03 0.61
CA LEU A 514 0.10 2.87 -0.01
C LEU A 514 -1.13 3.26 -0.85
N ALA A 515 -1.63 4.48 -0.64
CA ALA A 515 -2.66 5.17 -1.40
C ALA A 515 -3.96 4.35 -1.52
N TYR A 516 -4.38 3.64 -0.46
CA TYR A 516 -5.48 2.69 -0.54
C TYR A 516 -6.79 3.37 -0.94
N THR A 517 -7.15 4.46 -0.26
CA THR A 517 -8.34 5.24 -0.63
C THR A 517 -8.29 5.73 -2.09
N LEU A 518 -7.14 6.25 -2.52
CA LEU A 518 -6.98 6.76 -3.89
C LEU A 518 -7.07 5.63 -4.92
N ARG A 519 -6.53 4.44 -4.62
CA ARG A 519 -6.64 3.22 -5.44
C ARG A 519 -8.10 2.80 -5.61
N GLU A 520 -8.86 2.73 -4.52
CA GLU A 520 -10.30 2.42 -4.57
C GLU A 520 -11.06 3.42 -5.44
N ARG A 521 -10.77 4.71 -5.26
CA ARG A 521 -11.41 5.78 -6.04
C ARG A 521 -11.04 5.69 -7.52
N ALA A 522 -9.77 5.42 -7.82
CA ALA A 522 -9.26 5.29 -9.17
C ALA A 522 -9.94 4.16 -9.95
N VAL A 523 -10.21 3.02 -9.29
CA VAL A 523 -10.97 1.91 -9.91
C VAL A 523 -12.38 2.36 -10.28
N ILE A 524 -13.10 2.99 -9.35
CA ILE A 524 -14.47 3.45 -9.62
C ILE A 524 -14.50 4.50 -10.73
N ASP A 525 -13.54 5.44 -10.74
CA ASP A 525 -13.45 6.47 -11.76
C ASP A 525 -13.08 5.88 -13.13
N LYS A 526 -12.12 4.94 -13.20
CA LYS A 526 -11.77 4.27 -14.46
C LYS A 526 -12.93 3.45 -15.01
N LEU A 527 -13.61 2.68 -14.17
CA LEU A 527 -14.67 1.78 -14.61
C LEU A 527 -15.86 2.49 -15.25
N LYS A 528 -16.06 3.79 -15.00
CA LYS A 528 -17.07 4.60 -15.73
C LYS A 528 -16.90 4.52 -17.24
N ASP A 529 -15.65 4.43 -17.71
CA ASP A 529 -15.33 4.36 -19.14
C ASP A 529 -15.36 2.92 -19.68
N PHE A 530 -15.47 1.90 -18.83
CA PHE A 530 -15.40 0.50 -19.23
C PHE A 530 -16.69 -0.29 -18.95
N LEU A 531 -17.63 0.29 -18.21
CA LEU A 531 -18.94 -0.30 -17.97
C LEU A 531 -19.96 0.05 -19.07
N PRO A 532 -20.98 -0.79 -19.27
CA PRO A 532 -22.12 -0.44 -20.12
C PRO A 532 -22.85 0.82 -19.63
N VAL A 533 -23.51 1.53 -20.55
CA VAL A 533 -24.22 2.77 -20.25
C VAL A 533 -25.24 2.57 -19.13
N GLY A 534 -25.15 3.43 -18.11
CA GLY A 534 -26.08 3.44 -16.97
C GLY A 534 -25.78 2.38 -15.90
N ILE A 535 -24.69 1.61 -16.02
CA ILE A 535 -24.21 0.70 -14.98
C ILE A 535 -23.19 1.42 -14.09
N GLU A 536 -23.33 1.25 -12.78
CA GLU A 536 -22.46 1.82 -11.75
C GLU A 536 -21.61 0.72 -11.09
N ALA A 537 -20.30 0.96 -10.95
CA ALA A 537 -19.44 0.14 -10.11
C ALA A 537 -19.63 0.49 -8.63
N VAL A 538 -19.61 -0.54 -7.78
CA VAL A 538 -19.60 -0.39 -6.32
C VAL A 538 -18.52 -1.30 -5.75
N LEU A 539 -17.60 -0.72 -4.99
CA LEU A 539 -16.63 -1.51 -4.23
C LEU A 539 -17.28 -1.95 -2.91
N ALA A 540 -17.29 -3.25 -2.66
CA ALA A 540 -17.79 -3.85 -1.42
C ALA A 540 -16.64 -4.63 -0.78
N PRO A 541 -16.20 -4.26 0.43
CA PRO A 541 -15.14 -5.01 1.08
C PRO A 541 -15.64 -6.35 1.60
N ASP A 542 -14.81 -7.38 1.44
CA ASP A 542 -15.13 -8.78 1.72
C ASP A 542 -13.92 -9.53 2.28
N ALA A 543 -13.91 -9.74 3.59
CA ALA A 543 -12.86 -10.49 4.28
C ALA A 543 -12.81 -11.97 3.88
N SER A 544 -13.87 -12.53 3.28
CA SER A 544 -13.89 -13.93 2.85
C SER A 544 -13.07 -14.20 1.58
N LEU A 545 -12.68 -13.16 0.83
CA LEU A 545 -11.77 -13.26 -0.32
C LEU A 545 -10.30 -13.46 0.07
N VAL A 546 -9.96 -13.32 1.36
CA VAL A 546 -8.58 -13.56 1.84
C VAL A 546 -8.23 -15.06 1.81
N CYS A 547 -9.24 -15.95 1.82
CA CYS A 547 -9.02 -17.39 1.82
C CYS A 547 -9.74 -18.10 0.68
N ALA A 548 -9.04 -19.00 0.02
CA ALA A 548 -9.62 -19.84 -1.01
C ALA A 548 -10.78 -20.70 -0.45
N PRO A 549 -11.84 -20.93 -1.24
CA PRO A 549 -12.93 -21.83 -0.86
C PRO A 549 -12.42 -23.23 -0.45
N PRO A 550 -13.13 -23.94 0.44
CA PRO A 550 -12.72 -25.28 0.86
C PRO A 550 -12.97 -26.31 -0.24
N GLN A 551 -12.25 -27.43 -0.17
CA GLN A 551 -12.56 -28.60 -0.99
C GLN A 551 -13.93 -29.20 -0.62
N PRO A 552 -14.70 -29.70 -1.60
CA PRO A 552 -15.92 -30.43 -1.34
C PRO A 552 -15.59 -31.71 -0.57
N ARG A 553 -16.10 -31.81 0.66
CA ARG A 553 -16.22 -33.10 1.37
C ARG A 553 -17.33 -33.94 0.77
#